data_AF-A0A660VBZ3-F1
#
_entry.id   AF-A0A660VBZ3-F1
#
_cell.length_a   1.000
_cell.length_b   1.000
_cell.length_c   1.000
_cell.angle_alpha   90.00
_cell.angle_beta   90.00
_cell.angle_gamma   90.00
#
_symmetry.space_group_name_H-M   'P 1'
#
loop_
_entity.id
_entity.type
_entity.pdbx_description
1 polymer ?
#
loop_
_entity_poly.entity_id
_entity_poly.type
_entity_poly.pdbx_seq_one_letter_code
_entity_poly.pdbx_strand_id
1 'polypeptide(L)'
;MPGGQVIIEMGGAAGDLAQIQVARLPALVPFAGSLLPRQVDIGRTASVGVIPPSGTRAVPLRMAAWQRGYVLFLQAATVGPAGTELSSSAALIIR
;
A
#
# COMPACT_ATOMS: atom_id res chain seq x y z
N MET A 1 7.15 12.82 -4.65
CA MET A 1 6.71 14.19 -5.01
C MET A 1 5.33 14.41 -4.41
N PRO A 2 5.07 15.54 -3.72
CA PRO A 2 3.72 15.87 -3.28
C PRO A 2 2.77 15.86 -4.50
N GLY A 3 1.70 15.07 -4.45
CA GLY A 3 0.77 14.91 -5.58
C GLY A 3 1.21 13.94 -6.69
N GLY A 4 2.33 13.23 -6.51
CA GLY A 4 2.77 12.19 -7.44
C GLY A 4 1.88 10.93 -7.39
N GLN A 5 1.92 10.16 -8.46
CA GLN A 5 1.23 8.87 -8.56
C GLN A 5 2.26 7.75 -8.67
N VAL A 6 2.04 6.68 -7.94
CA VAL A 6 2.80 5.43 -8.06
C VAL A 6 1.88 4.40 -8.69
N ILE A 7 2.37 3.67 -9.69
CA ILE A 7 1.64 2.57 -10.30
C ILE A 7 2.05 1.30 -9.58
N ILE A 8 1.07 0.56 -9.05
CA ILE A 8 1.26 -0.75 -8.44
C ILE A 8 0.77 -1.78 -9.45
N GLU A 9 1.66 -2.66 -9.89
CA GLU A 9 1.32 -3.78 -10.75
C GLU A 9 1.13 -5.04 -9.91
N MET A 10 0.00 -5.71 -10.10
CA MET A 10 -0.34 -6.95 -9.39
C MET A 10 -0.56 -8.05 -10.42
N GLY A 11 0.20 -9.14 -10.29
CA GLY A 11 0.00 -10.36 -11.06
C GLY A 11 -0.87 -11.36 -10.29
N GLY A 12 -1.69 -12.14 -11.00
CA GLY A 12 -2.51 -13.20 -10.42
C GLY A 12 -3.28 -13.99 -11.48
N ALA A 13 -4.06 -14.98 -11.04
CA ALA A 13 -4.92 -15.73 -11.96
C ALA A 13 -6.13 -14.86 -12.39
N ALA A 14 -6.59 -15.06 -13.63
CA ALA A 14 -7.75 -14.35 -14.15
C ALA A 14 -8.99 -14.64 -13.30
N GLY A 15 -9.66 -13.59 -12.84
CA GLY A 15 -10.84 -13.70 -11.97
C GLY A 15 -10.53 -13.63 -10.47
N ASP A 16 -9.27 -13.70 -10.05
CA ASP A 16 -8.91 -13.50 -8.65
C ASP A 16 -9.20 -12.06 -8.21
N LEU A 17 -9.57 -11.89 -6.94
CA LEU A 17 -9.78 -10.57 -6.35
C LEU A 17 -8.43 -9.96 -5.97
N ALA A 18 -8.07 -8.84 -6.58
CA ALA A 18 -6.89 -8.08 -6.22
C ALA A 18 -7.16 -7.17 -5.02
N GLN A 19 -6.30 -7.25 -4.01
CA GLN A 19 -6.33 -6.46 -2.79
C GLN A 19 -4.98 -5.80 -2.55
N ILE A 20 -5.02 -4.59 -2.00
CA ILE A 20 -3.83 -3.87 -1.54
C ILE A 20 -4.03 -3.53 -0.07
N GLN A 21 -3.06 -3.92 0.75
CA GLN A 21 -2.97 -3.50 2.14
C GLN A 21 -1.95 -2.37 2.24
N VAL A 22 -2.35 -1.25 2.85
CA VAL A 22 -1.52 -0.05 2.95
C VAL A 22 -1.34 0.32 4.41
N ALA A 23 -0.22 -0.08 5.01
CA ALA A 23 0.11 0.32 6.37
C ALA A 23 1.03 1.55 6.39
N ARG A 24 0.95 2.35 7.44
CA ARG A 24 1.81 3.52 7.63
C ARG A 24 2.46 3.53 9.00
N LEU A 25 3.78 3.68 9.01
CA LEU A 25 4.52 4.09 10.20
C LEU A 25 4.70 5.61 10.13
N PRO A 26 4.04 6.38 11.01
CA PRO A 26 4.27 7.80 11.06
C PRO A 26 5.69 8.10 11.55
N ALA A 27 6.27 9.17 11.01
CA ALA A 27 7.44 9.80 11.61
C ALA A 27 7.12 10.26 13.03
N LEU A 28 8.15 10.35 13.87
CA LEU A 28 8.06 10.98 15.19
C LEU A 28 7.34 12.33 15.10
N VAL A 29 6.31 12.54 15.93
CA VAL A 29 5.60 13.81 16.00
C VAL A 29 6.17 14.67 17.13
N PRO A 30 6.43 15.96 16.90
CA PRO A 30 6.87 16.86 17.95
C PRO A 30 5.75 17.07 18.97
N PHE A 31 6.06 16.91 20.25
CA PHE A 31 5.17 17.16 21.36
C PHE A 31 5.96 17.75 22.53
N ALA A 32 5.66 18.99 22.90
CA ALA A 32 6.22 19.68 24.06
C ALA A 32 7.76 19.52 24.24
N GLY A 33 8.53 19.72 23.17
CA GLY A 33 10.00 19.61 23.21
C GLY A 33 10.55 18.18 23.09
N SER A 34 9.68 17.18 22.91
CA SER A 34 10.05 15.78 22.66
C SER A 34 9.52 15.30 21.30
N LEU A 35 9.99 14.13 20.89
CA LEU A 35 9.57 13.42 19.69
C LEU A 35 8.82 12.14 20.12
N LEU A 36 7.49 12.14 19.95
CA LEU A 36 6.68 10.97 20.29
C LEU A 36 6.51 10.07 19.06
N PRO A 37 6.73 8.75 19.19
CA PRO A 37 6.31 7.81 18.15
C PRO A 37 4.79 7.83 18.08
N ARG A 38 4.24 8.31 16.97
CA ARG A 38 2.81 8.21 16.73
C ARG A 38 2.47 6.73 16.46
N GLN A 39 1.39 6.24 17.06
CA GLN A 39 0.95 4.86 16.92
C GLN A 39 0.87 4.47 15.44
N VAL A 40 1.40 3.29 15.11
CA VAL A 40 1.29 2.67 13.78
C VAL A 40 -0.17 2.62 13.40
N ASP A 41 -0.53 3.26 12.29
CA ASP A 41 -1.86 3.09 11.72
C ASP A 41 -1.76 1.89 10.77
N ILE A 42 -2.07 0.71 11.32
CA ILE A 42 -2.06 -0.55 10.58
C ILE A 42 -3.23 -0.53 9.59
N GLY A 43 -2.86 -0.90 8.36
CA GLY A 43 -3.40 -0.36 7.14
C GLY A 43 -4.84 -0.68 6.79
N ARG A 44 -5.46 0.30 6.13
CA ARG A 44 -6.69 0.07 5.38
C ARG A 44 -6.40 -0.96 4.28
N THR A 45 -7.20 -2.01 4.23
CA THR A 45 -7.23 -2.91 3.07
C THR A 45 -8.21 -2.35 2.07
N ALA A 46 -7.78 -2.19 0.81
CA ALA A 46 -8.64 -1.78 -0.28
C ALA A 46 -8.70 -2.90 -1.31
N SER A 47 -9.92 -3.36 -1.61
CA SER A 47 -10.15 -4.17 -2.80
C SER A 47 -10.02 -3.28 -4.02
N VAL A 48 -9.24 -3.72 -5.00
CA VAL A 48 -8.97 -2.95 -6.22
C VAL A 48 -9.68 -3.51 -7.43
N GLY A 49 -10.47 -4.57 -7.24
CA GLY A 49 -11.23 -5.26 -8.27
C GLY A 49 -10.60 -6.59 -8.67
N VAL A 50 -11.10 -7.18 -9.75
CA VAL A 50 -10.65 -8.49 -10.23
C VAL A 50 -9.45 -8.39 -11.17
N ILE A 51 -8.59 -9.40 -11.15
CA ILE A 51 -7.48 -9.56 -12.09
C ILE A 51 -8.07 -9.86 -13.48
N PRO A 52 -7.74 -9.05 -14.51
CA PRO A 52 -8.22 -9.27 -15.87
C PRO A 52 -7.60 -10.53 -16.51
N PRO A 53 -8.14 -11.01 -17.65
CA PRO A 53 -7.59 -12.17 -18.36
C PRO A 53 -6.12 -12.04 -18.80
N SER A 54 -5.59 -10.83 -18.88
CA SER A 54 -4.17 -10.57 -19.14
C SER A 54 -3.24 -10.97 -17.99
N GLY A 55 -3.78 -11.33 -16.82
CA GLY A 55 -3.02 -11.80 -15.66
C GLY A 55 -2.39 -10.70 -14.80
N THR A 56 -2.45 -9.45 -15.25
CA THR A 56 -1.86 -8.30 -14.53
C THR A 56 -2.83 -7.12 -14.45
N ARG A 57 -2.90 -6.49 -13.27
CA ARG A 57 -3.70 -5.28 -13.01
C ARG A 57 -2.77 -4.16 -12.52
N ALA A 58 -2.82 -3.02 -13.20
CA ALA A 58 -2.13 -1.80 -12.78
C ALA A 58 -3.08 -0.90 -11.98
N VAL A 59 -2.64 -0.46 -10.80
CA VAL A 59 -3.42 0.36 -9.89
C VAL A 59 -2.70 1.67 -9.63
N PRO A 60 -3.33 2.80 -9.95
CA PRO A 60 -2.82 4.10 -9.57
C PRO A 60 -3.00 4.37 -8.07
N LEU A 61 -1.91 4.44 -7.31
CA LEU A 61 -1.91 4.96 -5.94
C LEU A 61 -1.53 6.44 -5.96
N ARG A 62 -2.46 7.31 -5.58
CA ARG A 62 -2.17 8.73 -5.38
C ARG A 62 -1.43 8.92 -4.06
N MET A 63 -0.24 9.50 -4.13
CA MET A 63 0.47 9.92 -2.93
C MET A 63 -0.15 11.23 -2.45
N ALA A 64 -0.84 11.17 -1.30
CA ALA A 64 -1.21 12.41 -0.62
C ALA A 64 0.08 13.19 -0.27
N ALA A 65 -0.06 14.48 0.04
CA ALA A 65 1.05 15.31 0.51
C ALA A 65 1.47 14.88 1.93
N TRP A 66 2.00 13.67 2.06
CA TRP A 66 2.53 13.13 3.31
C TRP A 66 3.79 13.88 3.68
N GLN A 67 3.91 14.18 4.97
CA GLN A 67 5.11 14.85 5.49
C GLN A 67 6.32 13.92 5.34
N ARG A 68 7.51 14.51 5.31
CA ARG A 68 8.78 13.75 5.32
C ARG A 68 8.86 12.91 6.61
N GLY A 69 9.46 11.73 6.51
CA GLY A 69 9.65 10.78 7.61
C GLY A 69 8.59 9.68 7.71
N TYR A 70 7.56 9.69 6.85
CA TYR A 70 6.59 8.60 6.80
C TYR A 70 7.18 7.39 6.06
N VAL A 71 6.89 6.19 6.56
CA VAL A 71 7.16 4.94 5.85
C VAL A 71 5.82 4.28 5.50
N LEU A 72 5.62 4.00 4.21
CA LEU A 72 4.46 3.30 3.71
C LEU A 72 4.84 1.85 3.43
N PHE A 73 4.02 0.91 3.90
CA PHE A 73 4.12 -0.51 3.53
C PHE A 73 2.96 -0.85 2.62
N LEU A 74 3.29 -1.41 1.47
CA LEU A 74 2.36 -1.87 0.46
C LEU A 74 2.50 -3.38 0.34
N GLN A 75 1.39 -4.08 0.52
CA GLN A 75 1.30 -5.51 0.31
C GLN A 75 0.20 -5.77 -0.70
N ALA A 76 0.58 -6.29 -1.86
CA ALA A 76 -0.38 -6.80 -2.83
C ALA A 76 -0.80 -8.22 -2.44
N ALA A 77 -2.08 -8.52 -2.62
CA ALA A 77 -2.64 -9.84 -2.40
C ALA A 77 -3.67 -10.16 -3.48
N THR A 78 -3.73 -11.41 -3.90
CA THR A 78 -4.78 -11.95 -4.76
C THR A 78 -5.56 -12.99 -3.96
N VAL A 79 -6.88 -12.92 -4.04
CA VAL A 79 -7.77 -13.84 -3.34
C VAL A 79 -8.60 -14.59 -4.37
N GLY A 80 -8.33 -15.87 -4.50
CA GLY A 80 -9.00 -16.78 -5.42
C GLY A 80 -9.58 -18.00 -4.71
N PRO A 81 -10.22 -18.91 -5.47
CA PRO A 81 -10.76 -20.16 -4.92
C PRO A 81 -9.70 -21.05 -4.26
N ALA A 82 -8.45 -20.95 -4.70
CA ALA A 82 -7.32 -21.69 -4.16
C ALA A 82 -6.74 -21.09 -2.86
N GLY A 83 -7.20 -19.91 -2.45
CA GLY A 83 -6.76 -19.22 -1.25
C GLY A 83 -6.28 -17.79 -1.50
N THR A 84 -5.53 -17.26 -0.54
CA THR A 84 -4.91 -15.93 -0.63
C THR A 84 -3.44 -16.07 -0.98
N GLU A 85 -3.04 -15.54 -2.13
CA GLU A 85 -1.64 -15.35 -2.48
C GLU A 85 -1.19 -13.94 -2.09
N LEU A 86 -0.06 -13.88 -1.40
CA LEU A 86 0.61 -12.63 -1.08
C LEU A 86 1.72 -12.41 -2.12
N SER A 87 1.63 -11.31 -2.85
CA SER A 87 2.65 -10.91 -3.82
C SER A 87 3.67 -9.95 -3.18
N SER A 88 4.60 -9.42 -3.96
CA SER A 88 5.71 -8.58 -3.50
C SER A 88 5.29 -7.49 -2.51
N SER A 89 6.01 -7.39 -1.39
CA SER A 89 5.89 -6.29 -0.43
C SER A 89 6.82 -5.14 -0.83
N ALA A 90 6.33 -3.90 -0.81
CA ALA A 90 7.15 -2.71 -1.04
C ALA A 90 7.09 -1.77 0.16
N ALA A 91 8.25 -1.20 0.52
CA ALA A 91 8.34 -0.13 1.50
C ALA A 91 8.75 1.18 0.80
N LEU A 92 7.93 2.22 0.95
CA LEU A 92 8.21 3.54 0.41
C LEU A 92 8.54 4.51 1.55
N ILE A 93 9.75 5.06 1.50
CA ILE A 93 10.20 6.08 2.47
C ILE A 93 9.94 7.46 1.88
N ILE A 94 9.11 8.24 2.56
CA ILE A 94 8.85 9.64 2.21
C ILE A 94 9.97 10.50 2.79
N ARG A 95 10.81 11.04 1.92
CA ARG A 95 11.99 11.83 2.26
C ARG A 95 12.03 13.13 1.52
#